data_AF-M0EQY8-F1
#
_entry.id   AF-M0EQY8-F1
#
_cell.length_a   1.000
_cell.length_b   1.000
_cell.length_c   1.000
_cell.angle_alpha   90.00
_cell.angle_beta   90.00
_cell.angle_gamma   90.00
#
_symmetry.space_group_name_H-M   'P 1'
#
loop_
_entity.id
_entity.type
_entity.pdbx_description
1 polymer ?
#
loop_
_entity_poly.entity_id
_entity_poly.type
_entity_poly.pdbx_seq_one_letter_code
_entity_poly.pdbx_strand_id
1 'polypeptide(L)' 'MLETVGDTELSPPDGESTTIRAVIDRSDVETFDSADDLYDTLMMLVGAQFIGRRYYDDRGGMPGDEENEVSF' A
#
# COMPACT_ATOMS: atom_id res chain seq x y z
N MET A 1 1.78 2.15 21.69
CA MET A 1 1.57 2.73 20.34
C MET A 1 0.64 1.87 19.48
N LEU A 2 0.96 0.59 19.24
CA LEU A 2 0.08 -0.34 18.51
C LEU A 2 -1.29 -0.54 19.16
N GLU A 3 -1.42 -0.33 20.47
CA GLU A 3 -2.71 -0.33 21.17
C GLU A 3 -3.65 0.80 20.72
N THR A 4 -3.08 1.90 20.19
CA THR A 4 -3.84 3.09 19.79
C THR A 4 -4.11 3.11 18.29
N VAL A 5 -3.14 2.70 17.47
CA VAL A 5 -3.22 2.78 15.99
C VAL A 5 -3.32 1.43 15.30
N GLY A 6 -3.20 0.32 16.04
CA GLY A 6 -3.15 -1.02 15.45
C GLY A 6 -4.41 -1.41 14.69
N ASP A 7 -5.56 -0.88 15.11
CA ASP A 7 -6.86 -1.13 14.49
C ASP A 7 -7.15 -0.20 13.31
N THR A 8 -6.22 0.70 12.97
CA THR A 8 -6.31 1.53 11.76
C THR A 8 -6.21 0.64 10.52
N GLU A 9 -7.21 0.79 9.65
CA GLU A 9 -7.29 0.07 8.39
C GLU A 9 -6.31 0.67 7.36
N LEU A 10 -5.65 -0.23 6.63
CA LEU A 10 -4.85 0.04 5.45
C LEU A 10 -5.59 -0.52 4.24
N SER A 11 -6.14 0.38 3.43
CA SER A 11 -6.83 0.03 2.19
C SER A 11 -5.88 0.22 1.00
N PRO A 12 -5.46 -0.87 0.33
CA PRO A 12 -4.63 -0.77 -0.85
C PRO A 12 -5.45 -0.30 -2.07
N PRO A 13 -4.80 0.25 -3.10
CA PRO A 13 -5.44 0.57 -4.37
C PRO A 13 -5.95 -0.67 -5.13
N ASP A 14 -5.35 -1.83 -4.90
CA ASP A 14 -5.76 -3.12 -5.45
C ASP A 14 -5.71 -4.19 -4.35
N GLY A 15 -6.65 -5.13 -4.35
CA GLY A 15 -6.70 -6.22 -3.36
C GLY A 15 -7.44 -5.88 -2.05
N GLU A 16 -7.23 -6.72 -1.03
CA GLU A 16 -7.98 -6.66 0.23
C GLU A 16 -7.35 -5.71 1.25
N SER A 17 -8.20 -4.99 1.97
CA SER A 17 -7.81 -4.14 3.10
C SER A 17 -7.27 -4.98 4.27
N THR A 18 -6.38 -4.39 5.05
CA THR A 18 -5.79 -4.99 6.25
C THR A 18 -5.69 -3.97 7.37
N THR A 19 -5.09 -4.29 8.51
CA THR A 19 -4.84 -3.32 9.59
C THR A 19 -3.36 -3.17 9.87
N ILE A 20 -2.96 -2.04 10.48
CA ILE A 20 -1.58 -1.83 10.92
C ILE A 20 -1.09 -3.00 11.78
N ARG A 21 -1.92 -3.48 12.72
CA ARG A 21 -1.59 -4.62 13.57
C ARG A 21 -1.33 -5.89 12.75
N ALA A 22 -2.20 -6.21 11.79
CA ALA A 22 -2.03 -7.39 10.94
C ALA A 22 -0.80 -7.32 10.03
N VAL A 23 -0.33 -6.12 9.68
CA VAL A 23 0.95 -5.96 8.95
C VAL A 23 2.13 -6.24 9.86
N ILE A 24 2.14 -5.65 11.07
CA ILE A 24 3.25 -5.78 12.01
C ILE A 24 3.36 -7.18 12.63
N ASP A 25 2.24 -7.88 12.83
CA ASP A 25 2.22 -9.27 13.37
C ASP A 25 3.00 -10.26 12.49
N ARG A 26 3.28 -9.89 11.23
CA ARG A 26 4.16 -10.64 10.32
C ARG A 26 5.65 -10.47 10.62
N SER A 27 6.01 -9.65 11.60
CA SER A 27 7.36 -9.39 12.05
C SER A 27 7.53 -9.73 13.53
N ASP A 28 8.77 -9.95 13.97
CA ASP A 28 9.11 -10.17 15.39
C ASP A 28 9.18 -8.85 16.21
N VAL A 29 8.64 -7.73 15.71
CA VAL A 29 8.73 -6.43 16.39
C VAL A 29 7.49 -6.19 17.26
N GLU A 30 7.69 -6.14 18.57
CA GLU A 30 6.61 -6.00 19.56
C GLU A 30 6.38 -4.54 19.99
N THR A 31 7.41 -3.70 19.89
CA THR A 31 7.40 -2.30 20.36
C THR A 31 8.18 -1.38 19.42
N PHE A 32 7.72 -0.13 19.33
CA PHE A 32 8.37 0.93 18.56
C PHE A 32 8.66 2.12 19.45
N ASP A 33 9.87 2.66 19.33
CA ASP A 33 10.31 3.85 20.07
C ASP A 33 9.69 5.15 19.52
N SER A 34 9.32 5.16 18.24
CA SER A 34 8.74 6.33 17.58
C SER A 34 7.73 5.97 16.49
N ALA A 35 7.03 7.01 16.01
CA ALA A 35 6.11 6.87 14.88
C ALA A 35 6.84 6.65 13.54
N ASP A 36 8.03 7.24 13.40
CA ASP A 36 8.90 7.03 12.24
C ASP A 36 9.36 5.57 12.16
N ASP A 37 9.78 4.96 13.28
CA ASP A 37 10.19 3.55 13.31
C ASP A 37 9.04 2.60 12.91
N LEU A 38 7.82 2.89 13.39
CA LEU A 38 6.62 2.15 12.98
C LEU A 38 6.37 2.32 11.47
N TYR A 39 6.48 3.54 10.96
CA TYR A 39 6.26 3.84 9.55
C TYR A 39 7.28 3.12 8.65
N ASP A 40 8.56 3.18 8.97
CA ASP A 40 9.61 2.49 8.22
C ASP A 40 9.38 0.99 8.18
N THR A 41 9.01 0.40 9.32
CA THR A 41 8.68 -1.03 9.42
C THR A 41 7.44 -1.38 8.59
N LEU A 42 6.38 -0.56 8.64
CA LEU A 42 5.21 -0.74 7.80
C LEU A 42 5.57 -0.70 6.31
N MET A 43 6.38 0.28 5.87
CA MET A 43 6.82 0.42 4.48
C MET A 43 7.62 -0.80 4.00
N MET A 44 8.36 -1.47 4.89
CA MET A 44 9.09 -2.70 4.56
C MET A 44 8.19 -3.95 4.46
N LEU A 45 7.05 -3.97 5.17
CA LEU A 45 6.19 -5.15 5.31
C LEU A 45 4.92 -5.11 4.45
N VAL A 46 4.49 -3.93 3.98
CA VAL A 46 3.33 -3.85 3.08
C VAL A 46 3.60 -4.57 1.76
N GLY A 47 2.61 -5.33 1.31
CA GLY A 47 2.71 -6.13 0.09
C GLY A 47 2.66 -5.27 -1.17
N ALA A 48 2.99 -5.88 -2.32
CA ALA A 48 3.00 -5.20 -3.62
C ALA A 48 1.65 -4.57 -4.03
N GLN A 49 0.55 -4.99 -3.41
CA GLN A 49 -0.78 -4.43 -3.59
C GLN A 49 -0.90 -2.96 -3.11
N PHE A 50 -0.03 -2.55 -2.18
CA PHE A 50 0.10 -1.16 -1.72
C PHE A 50 1.04 -0.32 -2.58
N ILE A 51 1.81 -0.97 -3.46
CA ILE A 51 2.52 -0.27 -4.53
C ILE A 51 1.44 0.13 -5.53
N GLY A 52 1.40 1.40 -5.93
CA GLY A 52 0.48 1.87 -6.98
C GLY A 52 0.68 1.14 -8.31
N ARG A 53 0.15 1.66 -9.42
CA ARG A 53 0.32 1.03 -10.75
C ARG A 53 1.78 0.59 -10.97
N ARG A 54 2.06 -0.71 -10.94
CA ARG A 54 3.30 -1.24 -11.51
C ARG A 54 3.32 -0.76 -12.97
N TYR A 55 4.43 -0.15 -13.40
CA TYR A 55 4.54 0.52 -14.71
C TYR A 55 3.73 1.81 -14.86
N TYR A 56 3.53 2.57 -13.78
CA TYR A 56 3.09 3.95 -13.91
C TYR A 56 4.12 4.74 -14.73
N ASP A 57 3.85 4.87 -16.02
CA ASP A 57 4.51 5.79 -16.93
C ASP A 57 3.59 7.00 -17.06
N ASP A 58 3.95 8.12 -16.41
CA ASP A 58 3.27 9.42 -16.55
C ASP A 58 3.19 9.91 -18.01
N ARG A 59 3.77 9.19 -18.98
CA ARG A 59 3.82 9.54 -20.40
C ARG A 59 3.13 8.57 -21.36
N GLY A 60 2.46 7.49 -20.93
CA GLY A 60 1.99 6.46 -21.86
C GLY A 60 0.63 5.85 -21.51
N GLY A 61 -0.36 6.05 -22.37
CA GLY A 61 -1.61 5.28 -22.35
C GLY A 61 -1.34 3.78 -22.51
N MET A 62 -2.10 2.95 -21.79
CA MET A 62 -1.99 1.50 -21.88
C MET A 62 -2.40 1.06 -23.30
N PRO A 63 -1.62 0.19 -23.99
CA PRO A 63 -2.08 -0.43 -25.22
C PRO A 63 -3.25 -1.37 -24.87
N GLY A 64 -4.46 -0.92 -25.18
CA GLY A 64 -5.72 -1.56 -24.77
C GLY A 64 -6.92 -0.61 -24.82
N ASP A 65 -6.68 0.71 -24.82
CA ASP A 65 -7.70 1.76 -25.04
C ASP A 65 -7.80 2.19 -26.53
N GLU A 66 -7.52 1.28 -27.48
CA GLU A 66 -7.60 1.58 -28.92
C GLU A 66 -9.03 1.60 -29.50
N GLU A 67 -10.08 1.32 -28.71
CA GLU A 67 -11.47 1.33 -29.21
C GLU A 67 -12.26 2.62 -28.91
N ASN A 68 -11.63 3.65 -28.33
CA ASN A 68 -12.20 5.00 -28.25
C ASN A 68 -11.33 6.01 -29.02
N GLU A 69 -11.07 5.71 -30.29
CA GLU A 69 -10.65 6.72 -31.25
C GLU A 69 -11.77 7.75 -31.42
N VAL A 70 -11.66 8.90 -30.74
CA VAL A 70 -12.53 10.04 -31.00
C VAL A 70 -12.25 10.56 -32.41
N SER A 71 -13.15 10.26 -33.35
CA SER A 71 -13.14 10.92 -34.66
C SER A 71 -13.47 12.40 -34.47
N PHE A 72 -12.57 13.28 -34.89
CA PHE A 72 -12.82 14.71 -35.04
C PHE A 72 -13.61 15.01 -36.32
#